data_AF-A0A3D5HLW6-F1
#
_entry.id   AF-A0A3D5HLW6-F1
#
_cell.length_a   1.000
_cell.length_b   1.000
_cell.length_c   1.000
_cell.angle_alpha   90.00
_cell.angle_beta   90.00
_cell.angle_gamma   90.00
#
_symmetry.space_group_name_H-M   'P 1'
#
loop_
_entity.id
_entity.type
_entity.pdbx_description
1 polymer ?
#
loop_
_entity_poly.entity_id
_entity_poly.type
_entity_poly.pdbx_seq_one_letter_code
_entity_poly.pdbx_strand_id
1 'polypeptide(L)'
;MHQSDLISSDIDAYLKAHENKSLLRFITCGSVDDGKSTLIGRLLYESKMIFEDQLTALEQDSKKVGTQGENIDFALLVDGLAAER
;
A
#
# COMPACT_ATOMS: atom_id res chain seq x y z
N MET A 1 -10.71 -11.13 -14.42
CA MET A 1 -12.09 -11.05 -13.92
C MET A 1 -12.07 -10.13 -12.72
N HIS A 2 -12.64 -8.93 -12.85
CA HIS A 2 -12.59 -7.91 -11.81
C HIS A 2 -13.43 -8.38 -10.60
N GLN A 3 -12.92 -8.23 -9.37
CA GLN A 3 -13.66 -8.56 -8.14
C GLN A 3 -15.06 -7.91 -8.09
N SER A 4 -15.21 -6.77 -8.76
CA SER A 4 -16.44 -5.99 -8.85
C SER A 4 -17.63 -6.77 -9.44
N ASP A 5 -17.39 -7.69 -10.37
CA ASP A 5 -18.47 -8.41 -11.08
C ASP A 5 -19.11 -9.50 -10.21
N LEU A 6 -18.34 -10.11 -9.30
CA LEU A 6 -18.82 -11.12 -8.34
C LEU A 6 -19.59 -10.47 -7.19
N ILE A 7 -19.15 -9.29 -6.73
CA ILE A 7 -19.84 -8.54 -5.66
C ILE A 7 -21.27 -8.17 -6.04
N SER A 8 -21.51 -7.85 -7.31
CA SER A 8 -22.82 -7.42 -7.80
C SER A 8 -23.76 -8.58 -8.18
N SER A 9 -23.21 -9.74 -8.53
CA SER A 9 -23.98 -10.89 -9.05
C SER A 9 -24.17 -12.02 -8.03
N ASP A 10 -23.18 -12.27 -7.16
CA ASP A 10 -23.22 -13.35 -6.17
C ASP A 10 -22.26 -13.04 -5.00
N ILE A 11 -22.79 -12.32 -4.01
CA ILE A 11 -22.02 -11.91 -2.83
C ILE A 11 -21.65 -13.10 -1.94
N ASP A 12 -22.46 -14.16 -1.90
CA ASP A 12 -22.19 -15.35 -1.09
C ASP A 12 -21.01 -16.14 -1.65
N ALA A 13 -20.91 -16.28 -2.97
CA ALA A 13 -19.75 -16.88 -3.63
C ALA A 13 -18.48 -16.05 -3.42
N TYR A 14 -18.57 -14.72 -3.47
CA TYR A 14 -17.46 -13.82 -3.17
C TYR A 14 -16.97 -13.98 -1.72
N LEU A 15 -17.90 -14.00 -0.76
CA LEU A 15 -17.57 -14.16 0.65
C LEU A 15 -16.92 -15.52 0.92
N LYS A 16 -17.46 -16.63 0.39
CA LYS A 16 -16.86 -17.97 0.49
C LYS A 16 -15.45 -18.05 -0.08
N ALA A 17 -15.21 -17.40 -1.22
CA ALA A 17 -13.88 -17.39 -1.84
C ALA A 17 -12.84 -16.65 -0.99
N HIS A 18 -13.28 -15.69 -0.16
CA HIS A 18 -12.41 -14.84 0.65
C HIS A 18 -12.39 -15.22 2.14
N GLU A 19 -13.28 -16.11 2.57
CA GLU A 19 -13.42 -16.57 3.96
C GLU A 19 -12.14 -17.24 4.49
N ASN A 20 -11.38 -17.92 3.61
CA ASN A 20 -10.23 -18.74 3.98
C ASN A 20 -8.87 -18.15 3.54
N LYS A 21 -8.75 -16.82 3.39
CA LYS A 21 -7.47 -16.23 3.03
C LYS A 21 -6.44 -16.46 4.15
N SER A 22 -5.35 -17.13 3.82
CA SER A 22 -4.24 -17.33 4.75
C SER A 22 -3.48 -16.03 4.97
N LEU A 23 -2.97 -15.86 6.19
CA LEU A 23 -2.15 -14.70 6.55
C LEU A 23 -0.77 -14.82 5.91
N LEU A 24 -0.44 -13.91 4.99
CA LEU A 24 0.90 -13.78 4.44
C LEU A 24 1.77 -12.92 5.36
N ARG A 25 2.86 -13.49 5.88
CA ARG A 25 3.93 -12.77 6.58
C ARG A 25 5.17 -12.79 5.72
N PHE A 26 5.65 -11.62 5.32
CA PHE A 26 6.90 -11.47 4.58
C PHE A 26 7.71 -10.32 5.16
N ILE A 27 9.01 -10.34 4.85
CA ILE A 27 9.96 -9.30 5.23
C ILE A 27 10.74 -8.88 3.97
N THR A 28 11.11 -7.61 3.87
CA THR A 28 12.02 -7.12 2.82
C THR A 28 13.41 -6.90 3.44
N CYS A 29 14.46 -7.41 2.81
CA CYS A 29 15.86 -7.21 3.22
C CYS A 29 16.72 -6.79 2.02
N GLY A 30 17.81 -6.06 2.27
CA GLY A 30 18.64 -5.42 1.24
C GLY A 30 19.41 -4.22 1.79
N SER A 31 20.36 -3.71 1.00
CA SER A 31 21.20 -2.54 1.30
C SER A 31 20.40 -1.25 1.48
N VAL A 32 21.04 -0.22 2.01
CA VAL A 32 20.55 1.17 1.92
C VAL A 32 20.35 1.51 0.43
N ASP A 33 19.26 2.21 0.11
CA ASP A 33 18.82 2.60 -1.24
C ASP A 33 18.28 1.48 -2.17
N ASP A 34 18.14 0.24 -1.69
CA ASP A 34 17.51 -0.86 -2.48
C ASP A 34 15.97 -0.73 -2.62
N GLY A 35 15.37 0.38 -2.17
CA GLY A 35 13.94 0.64 -2.33
C GLY A 35 13.00 -0.24 -1.49
N LYS A 36 13.49 -0.82 -0.39
CA LYS A 36 12.71 -1.68 0.53
C LYS A 36 11.43 -1.00 1.03
N SER A 37 11.57 0.22 1.56
CA SER A 37 10.45 1.03 2.06
C SER A 37 9.49 1.41 0.92
N THR A 38 10.03 1.75 -0.26
CA THR A 38 9.23 2.06 -1.46
C THR A 38 8.37 0.87 -1.90
N LEU A 39 8.91 -0.35 -1.88
CA LEU A 39 8.17 -1.57 -2.24
C LEU A 39 7.03 -1.85 -1.26
N ILE A 40 7.30 -1.77 0.05
CA ILE A 40 6.26 -1.94 1.07
C ILE A 40 5.18 -0.87 0.92
N GLY A 41 5.56 0.40 0.78
CA GLY A 41 4.62 1.51 0.61
C GLY A 41 3.75 1.35 -0.65
N ARG A 42 4.33 0.88 -1.76
CA ARG A 42 3.59 0.60 -3.00
C ARG A 42 2.59 -0.55 -2.82
N LEU A 43 2.95 -1.62 -2.12
CA LEU A 43 2.03 -2.73 -1.82
C LEU A 43 0.85 -2.28 -0.95
N LEU A 44 1.11 -1.45 0.07
CA LEU A 44 0.06 -0.87 0.90
C LEU A 44 -0.88 0.02 0.09
N TYR A 45 -0.33 0.80 -0.85
CA TYR A 45 -1.12 1.63 -1.76
C TYR A 45 -1.99 0.79 -2.71
N GLU A 46 -1.39 -0.17 -3.42
CA GLU A 46 -2.11 -0.98 -4.42
C GLU A 46 -3.13 -1.94 -3.80
N SER A 47 -2.94 -2.35 -2.55
CA SER A 47 -3.93 -3.14 -1.80
C SER A 47 -5.16 -2.34 -1.36
N LYS A 48 -5.23 -1.03 -1.68
CA LYS A 48 -6.30 -0.11 -1.26
C LYS A 48 -6.51 -0.08 0.25
N MET A 49 -5.47 -0.39 1.02
CA MET A 49 -5.52 -0.33 2.49
C MET A 49 -5.25 1.08 3.03
N ILE A 50 -5.00 2.05 2.14
CA ILE A 50 -4.79 3.46 2.47
C ILE A 50 -6.06 4.24 2.14
N PHE A 51 -6.56 4.99 3.11
CA PHE A 51 -7.69 5.90 2.92
C PHE A 51 -7.29 7.11 2.04
N GLU A 52 -8.23 7.68 1.28
CA GLU A 52 -7.96 8.75 0.30
C GLU A 52 -7.39 10.04 0.93
N ASP A 53 -7.76 10.32 2.18
CA ASP A 53 -7.22 11.42 2.99
C ASP A 53 -5.72 11.25 3.26
N GLN A 54 -5.30 10.04 3.61
CA GLN A 54 -3.89 9.68 3.82
C GLN A 54 -3.09 9.74 2.51
N LEU A 55 -3.70 9.37 1.39
CA LEU A 55 -3.07 9.51 0.07
C LEU A 55 -2.84 10.98 -0.29
N THR A 56 -3.84 11.84 -0.04
CA THR A 56 -3.74 13.27 -0.31
C THR A 56 -2.65 13.93 0.52
N ALA A 57 -2.51 13.54 1.80
CA ALA A 57 -1.41 13.99 2.65
C ALA A 57 -0.04 13.54 2.10
N LEU A 58 0.07 12.27 1.68
CA LEU A 58 1.29 11.71 1.09
C LEU A 58 1.70 12.43 -0.21
N GLU A 59 0.75 12.81 -1.06
CA GLU A 59 1.01 13.60 -2.27
C GLU A 59 1.57 14.99 -1.95
N GLN A 60 1.03 15.64 -0.90
CA GLN A 60 1.52 16.94 -0.46
C GLN A 60 2.92 16.85 0.13
N ASP A 61 3.21 15.80 0.91
CA ASP A 61 4.51 15.59 1.52
C ASP A 61 5.55 15.15 0.47
N SER A 62 5.18 14.32 -0.49
CA SER A 62 6.04 13.97 -1.63
C SER A 62 6.51 15.20 -2.40
N LYS A 63 5.61 16.18 -2.60
CA LYS A 63 5.96 17.45 -3.27
C LYS A 63 6.91 18.34 -2.47
N LYS A 64 6.92 18.23 -1.14
CA LYS A 64 7.72 19.08 -0.24
C LYS A 64 9.08 18.49 0.10
N VAL A 65 9.13 17.18 0.35
CA VAL A 65 10.29 16.48 0.92
C VAL A 65 10.62 15.17 0.20
N GLY A 66 9.87 14.81 -0.85
CA GLY A 66 10.05 13.56 -1.57
C GLY A 66 11.33 13.52 -2.41
N THR A 67 11.83 12.31 -2.57
CA THR A 67 13.04 12.01 -3.38
C THR A 67 12.69 11.63 -4.82
N GLN A 68 11.40 11.40 -5.12
CA GLN A 68 10.88 10.92 -6.40
C GLN A 68 10.37 12.04 -7.34
N GLY A 69 10.65 13.32 -7.02
CA GLY A 69 10.24 14.46 -7.84
C GLY A 69 8.72 14.69 -7.83
N GLU A 70 8.07 14.64 -8.99
CA GLU A 70 6.61 14.81 -9.10
C GLU A 70 5.81 13.53 -8.82
N ASN A 71 6.49 12.38 -8.68
CA ASN A 71 5.84 11.12 -8.35
C ASN A 71 5.61 11.01 -6.84
N ILE A 72 4.57 10.26 -6.47
CA ILE A 72 4.30 9.92 -5.07
C ILE A 72 5.46 9.10 -4.52
N ASP A 73 6.06 9.61 -3.44
CA ASP A 73 7.12 8.94 -2.71
C ASP A 73 6.51 8.01 -1.65
N PHE A 74 6.29 6.75 -2.05
CA PHE A 74 5.68 5.75 -1.18
C PHE A 74 6.55 5.37 0.04
N ALA A 75 7.83 5.70 0.06
CA ALA A 75 8.67 5.48 1.23
C ALA A 75 8.16 6.28 2.44
N LEU A 76 7.66 7.51 2.20
CA LEU A 76 7.14 8.41 3.24
C LEU A 76 5.95 7.82 4.02
N LEU A 77 5.23 6.85 3.45
CA LEU A 77 4.15 6.14 4.15
C LEU A 77 4.68 5.23 5.27
N VAL A 78 5.85 4.63 5.04
CA VAL A 78 6.46 3.65 5.94
C VAL A 78 7.41 4.34 6.93
N ASP A 79 8.13 5.36 6.47
CA ASP A 79 9.06 6.17 7.28
C ASP A 79 8.33 6.98 8.37
N GLY A 80 7.01 7.17 8.23
CA GLY A 80 6.15 7.78 9.26
C GLY A 80 5.87 6.89 10.49
N LEU A 81 6.19 5.59 10.46
CA LEU A 81 6.14 4.75 11.66
C LEU A 81 7.23 5.21 12.63
N ALA A 82 6.82 5.51 13.86
CA ALA A 82 7.56 6.10 14.99
C ALA A 82 9.01 5.63 15.28
N ALA A 83 9.55 4.63 14.57
CA ALA A 83 10.92 4.15 14.71
C ALA A 83 11.99 5.03 14.03
N GLU A 84 11.60 5.96 13.13
CA GLU A 84 12.54 6.76 12.34
C GLU A 84 12.53 8.27 12.66
N ARG A 85 11.98 8.68 13.81
CA ARG A 85 12.10 10.04 14.37
C ARG A 85 12.91 10.10 15.65
#